data_AF-F6S0C7-F1
#
_entry.id   AF-F6S0C7-F1
#
_cell.length_a   1.000
_cell.length_b   1.000
_cell.length_c   1.000
_cell.angle_alpha   90.00
_cell.angle_beta   90.00
_cell.angle_gamma   90.00
#
_symmetry.space_group_name_H-M   'P 1'
#
loop_
_entity.id
_entity.type
_entity.pdbx_description
1 polymer ?
#
loop_
_entity_poly.entity_id
_entity_poly.type
_entity_poly.pdbx_seq_one_letter_code
_entity_poly.pdbx_strand_id
1 'polypeptide(L)'
;MLINNIFGEIPEQSITFVVDTSGSMYDVLSVVKDHITEVLMERAYNRLGTTFNIIEFSSDITQWADRMVECTPITANAATRWLRGIESQTGSDTLTALHMAFDEPRCQAVYLVTDGMPDQNPEEIIHRITKASYGRPVHCIAVSTGVGDLPLSSTTFLENLAIETRGSFHVVQVGRLGDVSKVNSIYNSVYTPIEGSKKCSVETSLTHNPYTNLLSTLPAPTPPFVPFYRYNPPLHTEVFKEALERTPVASIVVRGTRILARRDEDGYYYGGSVAQEITGDRTKFLVEFDRTKKGRDLRMQETYLHDIIAWNDALRHSVVAEDHVLAPWEEGGKRYGPGKVISGTERRHTIGDYKDSNVVVAFWNGKTVTVEKGVSVWI
;
A
#
# COMPACT_ATOMS: atom_id res chain seq x y z
N MET A 1 -8.38 0.55 -20.23
CA MET A 1 -9.17 1.78 -20.09
C MET A 1 -8.44 2.63 -19.07
N LEU A 2 -8.03 3.84 -19.44
CA LEU A 2 -7.34 4.75 -18.52
C LEU A 2 -8.33 5.18 -17.43
N ILE A 3 -8.04 4.90 -16.16
CA ILE A 3 -8.88 5.31 -15.03
C ILE A 3 -8.58 6.80 -14.77
N ASN A 4 -9.44 7.67 -15.28
CA ASN A 4 -9.36 9.13 -15.10
C ASN A 4 -10.39 9.63 -14.06
N ASN A 5 -10.63 8.86 -12.99
CA ASN A 5 -11.57 9.26 -11.94
C ASN A 5 -10.87 9.69 -10.65
N ILE A 6 -11.58 10.50 -9.84
CA ILE A 6 -11.05 11.10 -8.61
C ILE A 6 -10.66 10.08 -7.52
N PHE A 7 -11.12 8.84 -7.65
CA PHE A 7 -10.91 7.76 -6.68
C PHE A 7 -9.69 6.89 -7.00
N GLY A 8 -9.15 7.00 -8.22
CA GLY A 8 -8.03 6.17 -8.67
C GLY A 8 -8.39 4.69 -8.73
N GLU A 9 -7.42 3.83 -8.41
CA GLU A 9 -7.67 2.40 -8.27
C GLU A 9 -8.28 2.08 -6.91
N ILE A 10 -9.41 1.38 -6.92
CA ILE A 10 -10.11 0.94 -5.71
C ILE A 10 -9.98 -0.59 -5.61
N PRO A 11 -9.02 -1.16 -4.88
CA PRO A 11 -8.81 -2.61 -4.84
C PRO A 11 -9.87 -3.36 -4.01
N GLU A 12 -10.57 -2.69 -3.10
CA GLU A 12 -11.51 -3.32 -2.17
C GLU A 12 -12.79 -3.76 -2.87
N GLN A 13 -13.29 -4.92 -2.46
CA GLN A 13 -14.50 -5.49 -3.06
C GLN A 13 -15.77 -4.86 -2.49
N SER A 14 -15.72 -4.40 -1.23
CA SER A 14 -16.88 -3.89 -0.50
C SER A 14 -16.56 -2.50 0.07
N ILE A 15 -17.10 -1.45 -0.53
CA ILE A 15 -16.75 -0.06 -0.19
C ILE A 15 -17.96 0.80 0.17
N THR A 16 -17.75 1.83 0.99
CA THR A 16 -18.76 2.88 1.21
C THR A 16 -18.22 4.23 0.78
N PHE A 17 -18.94 4.93 -0.09
CA PHE A 17 -18.66 6.33 -0.41
C PHE A 17 -19.32 7.23 0.62
N VAL A 18 -18.56 8.14 1.23
CA VAL A 18 -19.06 9.14 2.17
C VAL A 18 -18.82 10.50 1.54
N VAL A 19 -19.90 11.18 1.17
CA VAL A 19 -19.87 12.37 0.31
C VAL A 19 -20.35 13.58 1.09
N ASP A 20 -19.48 14.57 1.21
CA ASP A 20 -19.79 15.87 1.77
C ASP A 20 -20.72 16.63 0.82
N THR A 21 -21.85 17.08 1.34
CA THR A 21 -22.80 17.93 0.62
C THR A 21 -22.98 19.28 1.29
N SER A 22 -22.00 19.72 2.07
CA SER A 22 -21.96 21.08 2.60
C SER A 22 -21.97 22.14 1.48
N GLY A 23 -22.34 23.37 1.82
CA GLY A 23 -22.51 24.45 0.86
C GLY A 23 -21.24 24.80 0.08
N SER A 24 -20.05 24.53 0.62
CA SER A 24 -18.77 24.72 -0.08
C SER A 24 -18.61 23.78 -1.27
N MET A 25 -19.17 22.56 -1.17
CA MET A 25 -19.11 21.56 -2.22
C MET A 25 -19.97 21.90 -3.45
N TYR A 26 -20.80 22.96 -3.42
CA TYR A 26 -21.79 23.27 -4.47
C TYR A 26 -21.23 23.21 -5.90
N ASP A 27 -20.07 23.84 -6.13
CA ASP A 27 -19.46 23.92 -7.47
C ASP A 27 -18.83 22.59 -7.93
N VAL A 28 -18.44 21.72 -7.00
CA VAL A 28 -17.72 20.45 -7.28
C VAL A 28 -18.60 19.21 -7.15
N LEU A 29 -19.73 19.31 -6.45
CA LEU A 29 -20.58 18.18 -6.09
C LEU A 29 -21.14 17.47 -7.33
N SER A 30 -21.47 18.21 -8.39
CA SER A 30 -21.89 17.63 -9.67
C SER A 30 -20.84 16.69 -10.24
N VAL A 31 -19.58 17.13 -10.22
CA VAL A 31 -18.43 16.37 -10.73
C VAL A 31 -18.16 15.14 -9.86
N VAL A 32 -18.25 15.26 -8.54
CA VAL A 32 -18.11 14.13 -7.62
C VAL A 32 -19.14 13.04 -7.92
N LYS A 33 -20.41 13.42 -8.13
CA LYS A 33 -21.50 12.48 -8.47
C LYS A 33 -21.26 11.73 -9.78
N ASP A 34 -20.75 12.44 -10.79
CA ASP A 34 -20.43 11.84 -12.09
C ASP A 34 -19.29 10.82 -11.96
N HIS A 35 -18.24 11.13 -11.20
CA HIS A 35 -17.15 10.19 -10.94
C HIS A 35 -17.57 8.97 -10.11
N ILE A 36 -18.45 9.15 -9.11
CA ILE A 36 -19.02 8.00 -8.38
C ILE A 36 -19.82 7.13 -9.35
N THR A 37 -20.62 7.75 -10.22
CA THR A 37 -21.39 7.02 -11.23
C THR A 37 -20.49 6.23 -12.17
N GLU A 38 -19.38 6.82 -12.64
CA GLU A 38 -18.41 6.13 -13.48
C GLU A 38 -17.81 4.91 -12.77
N VAL A 39 -17.40 5.05 -11.52
CA VAL A 39 -16.86 3.95 -10.72
C VAL A 39 -17.89 2.84 -10.52
N LEU A 40 -19.14 3.17 -10.22
CA LEU A 40 -20.19 2.18 -10.03
C LEU A 40 -20.49 1.42 -11.33
N MET A 41 -20.51 2.11 -12.47
CA MET A 41 -20.71 1.46 -13.77
C MET A 41 -19.53 0.55 -14.13
N GLU A 42 -18.30 1.02 -13.94
CA GLU A 42 -17.08 0.22 -14.16
C GLU A 42 -17.13 -1.07 -13.33
N ARG A 43 -17.40 -0.95 -12.03
CA ARG A 43 -17.47 -2.09 -11.11
C ARG A 43 -18.58 -3.06 -11.48
N ALA A 44 -19.76 -2.54 -11.82
CA ALA A 44 -20.91 -3.34 -12.21
C ALA A 44 -20.66 -4.23 -13.44
N TYR A 45 -19.84 -3.78 -14.40
CA TYR A 45 -19.54 -4.55 -15.61
C TYR A 45 -18.26 -5.37 -15.52
N ASN A 46 -17.26 -4.92 -14.76
CA ASN A 46 -15.92 -5.52 -14.77
C ASN A 46 -15.56 -6.29 -13.50
N ARG A 47 -16.29 -6.10 -12.38
CA ARG A 47 -15.94 -6.64 -11.07
C ARG A 47 -17.15 -7.29 -10.38
N LEU A 48 -17.43 -8.53 -10.79
CA LEU A 48 -18.52 -9.34 -10.24
C LEU A 48 -18.34 -9.59 -8.74
N GLY A 49 -19.45 -9.56 -8.00
CA GLY A 49 -19.48 -9.82 -6.55
C GLY A 49 -18.96 -8.66 -5.68
N THR A 50 -18.69 -7.49 -6.26
CA THR A 50 -18.39 -6.28 -5.48
C THR A 50 -19.66 -5.73 -4.83
N THR A 51 -19.54 -5.11 -3.66
CA THR A 51 -20.65 -4.46 -2.97
C THR A 51 -20.33 -3.01 -2.68
N PHE A 52 -21.37 -2.17 -2.57
CA PHE A 52 -21.20 -0.77 -2.25
C PHE A 52 -22.36 -0.20 -1.44
N ASN A 53 -22.10 0.92 -0.78
CA ASN A 53 -23.11 1.85 -0.28
C ASN A 53 -22.66 3.30 -0.48
N ILE A 54 -23.59 4.24 -0.36
CA ILE A 54 -23.31 5.68 -0.45
C ILE A 54 -24.00 6.37 0.73
N ILE A 55 -23.24 7.20 1.43
CA ILE A 55 -23.69 8.05 2.53
C ILE A 55 -23.43 9.49 2.11
N GLU A 56 -24.49 10.28 2.10
CA GLU A 56 -24.42 11.73 2.03
C GLU A 56 -24.40 12.30 3.44
N PHE A 57 -23.58 13.33 3.66
CA PHE A 57 -23.61 14.06 4.92
C PHE A 57 -23.52 15.57 4.73
N SER A 58 -24.32 16.26 5.53
CA SER A 58 -24.28 17.70 5.78
C SER A 58 -24.58 17.94 7.27
N SER A 59 -25.57 18.78 7.62
CA SER A 59 -26.20 18.76 8.95
C SER A 59 -27.02 17.50 9.18
N ASP A 60 -27.64 16.99 8.11
CA ASP A 60 -28.38 15.74 8.11
C ASP A 60 -27.59 14.67 7.33
N ILE A 61 -27.72 13.42 7.76
CA ILE A 61 -27.03 12.28 7.15
C ILE A 61 -28.06 11.35 6.55
N THR A 62 -27.87 11.02 5.29
CA THR A 62 -28.72 10.06 4.58
C THR A 62 -27.87 8.99 3.91
N GLN A 63 -28.39 7.78 3.87
CA GLN A 63 -27.75 6.66 3.18
C GLN A 63 -28.65 6.18 2.05
N TRP A 64 -28.04 5.83 0.92
CA TRP A 64 -28.76 5.33 -0.25
C TRP A 64 -29.45 3.99 0.03
N ALA A 65 -28.74 3.08 0.72
CA ALA A 65 -29.25 1.79 1.14
C ALA A 65 -28.99 1.56 2.64
N ASP A 66 -29.83 0.75 3.26
CA ASP A 66 -29.73 0.38 4.68
C ASP A 66 -28.53 -0.54 4.98
N ARG A 67 -27.99 -1.18 3.93
CA ARG A 67 -26.92 -2.17 3.98
C ARG A 67 -26.11 -2.14 2.69
N MET A 68 -24.93 -2.78 2.69
CA MET A 68 -24.15 -2.97 1.46
C MET A 68 -24.91 -3.80 0.43
N VAL A 69 -25.01 -3.25 -0.78
CA VAL A 69 -25.74 -3.80 -1.93
C VAL A 69 -24.74 -4.27 -2.98
N GLU A 70 -25.04 -5.39 -3.64
CA GLU A 70 -24.22 -5.88 -4.75
C GLU A 70 -24.19 -4.87 -5.92
N CYS A 71 -22.99 -4.63 -6.46
CA CYS A 71 -22.77 -3.73 -7.58
C CYS A 71 -23.14 -4.43 -8.89
N THR A 72 -24.34 -4.13 -9.38
CA THR A 72 -24.89 -4.61 -10.64
C THR A 72 -25.30 -3.42 -11.48
N PRO A 73 -25.48 -3.56 -12.81
CA PRO A 73 -25.95 -2.45 -13.63
C PRO A 73 -27.30 -1.87 -13.17
N ILE A 74 -28.16 -2.68 -12.54
CA ILE A 74 -29.46 -2.25 -12.02
C ILE A 74 -29.28 -1.39 -10.77
N THR A 75 -28.49 -1.87 -9.81
CA THR A 75 -28.26 -1.20 -8.53
C THR A 75 -27.39 0.05 -8.70
N ALA A 76 -26.38 0.02 -9.58
CA ALA A 76 -25.60 1.18 -9.98
C ALA A 76 -26.49 2.28 -10.59
N ASN A 77 -27.39 1.94 -11.53
CA ASN A 77 -28.35 2.90 -12.08
C ASN A 77 -29.31 3.47 -11.03
N ALA A 78 -29.75 2.66 -10.05
CA ALA A 78 -30.59 3.14 -8.96
C ALA A 78 -29.85 4.13 -8.05
N ALA A 79 -28.60 3.83 -7.69
CA ALA A 79 -27.73 4.73 -6.95
C ALA A 79 -27.46 6.04 -7.71
N THR A 80 -27.19 5.97 -9.02
CA THR A 80 -27.02 7.17 -9.87
C THR A 80 -28.25 8.07 -9.86
N ARG A 81 -29.47 7.51 -9.87
CA ARG A 81 -30.70 8.34 -9.78
C ARG A 81 -30.82 9.02 -8.42
N TRP A 82 -30.47 8.32 -7.34
CA TRP A 82 -30.46 8.89 -6.00
C TRP A 82 -29.40 10.01 -5.87
N LEU A 83 -28.16 9.77 -6.32
CA LEU A 83 -27.07 10.76 -6.37
C LEU A 83 -27.46 12.05 -7.10
N ARG A 84 -28.24 11.95 -8.19
CA ARG A 84 -28.71 13.12 -8.93
C ARG A 84 -29.68 13.99 -8.13
N GLY A 85 -30.41 13.41 -7.18
CA GLY A 85 -31.37 14.13 -6.32
C GLY A 85 -30.75 14.79 -5.09
N ILE A 86 -29.48 14.53 -4.81
CA ILE A 86 -28.73 15.15 -3.73
C ILE A 86 -28.52 16.64 -4.04
N GLU A 87 -28.66 17.52 -3.06
CA GLU A 87 -28.38 18.95 -3.19
C GLU A 87 -27.44 19.39 -2.08
N SER A 88 -26.72 20.50 -2.29
CA SER A 88 -25.84 21.03 -1.24
C SER A 88 -26.67 21.64 -0.11
N GLN A 89 -26.34 21.31 1.13
CA GLN A 89 -26.97 21.78 2.35
C GLN A 89 -25.95 22.45 3.26
N THR A 90 -26.38 22.98 4.41
CA THR A 90 -25.46 23.58 5.39
C THR A 90 -24.95 22.53 6.37
N GLY A 91 -23.76 22.74 6.94
CA GLY A 91 -23.15 21.87 7.96
C GLY A 91 -22.37 20.69 7.39
N SER A 92 -21.53 20.09 8.23
CA SER A 92 -20.62 19.00 7.89
C SER A 92 -20.42 18.06 9.10
N ASP A 93 -21.35 17.12 9.32
CA ASP A 93 -21.25 16.07 10.34
C ASP A 93 -20.47 14.84 9.87
N THR A 94 -19.16 15.04 9.76
CA THR A 94 -18.21 14.01 9.34
C THR A 94 -18.13 12.85 10.34
N LEU A 95 -18.27 13.11 11.64
CA LEU A 95 -18.14 12.09 12.68
C LEU A 95 -19.24 11.02 12.56
N THR A 96 -20.49 11.48 12.51
CA THR A 96 -21.64 10.58 12.48
C THR A 96 -21.70 9.83 11.15
N ALA A 97 -21.32 10.49 10.04
CA ALA A 97 -21.26 9.86 8.72
C ALA A 97 -20.24 8.71 8.65
N LEU A 98 -19.04 8.93 9.18
CA LEU A 98 -18.01 7.89 9.23
C LEU A 98 -18.39 6.75 10.18
N HIS A 99 -19.04 7.04 11.32
CA HIS A 99 -19.57 6.00 12.20
C HIS A 99 -20.62 5.13 11.49
N MET A 100 -21.56 5.76 10.77
CA MET A 100 -22.57 5.04 9.98
C MET A 100 -21.94 4.15 8.91
N ALA A 101 -20.89 4.63 8.24
CA ALA A 101 -20.15 3.84 7.25
C ALA A 101 -19.50 2.58 7.86
N PHE A 102 -18.94 2.71 9.07
CA PHE A 102 -18.25 1.62 9.74
C PHE A 102 -19.15 0.69 10.56
N ASP A 103 -20.39 1.07 10.84
CA ASP A 103 -21.38 0.21 11.52
C ASP A 103 -21.67 -1.05 10.71
N GLU A 104 -21.59 -0.99 9.38
CA GLU A 104 -21.69 -2.15 8.50
C GLU A 104 -20.39 -3.00 8.51
N PRO A 105 -20.42 -4.24 9.03
CA PRO A 105 -19.21 -5.05 9.15
C PRO A 105 -18.63 -5.51 7.81
N ARG A 106 -19.45 -5.57 6.75
CA ARG A 106 -19.02 -5.96 5.41
C ARG A 106 -18.25 -4.86 4.67
N CYS A 107 -18.32 -3.61 5.16
CA CYS A 107 -17.54 -2.51 4.59
C CYS A 107 -16.05 -2.77 4.84
N GLN A 108 -15.26 -2.86 3.78
CA GLN A 108 -13.80 -3.07 3.83
C GLN A 108 -13.05 -1.75 3.87
N ALA A 109 -13.55 -0.73 3.18
CA ALA A 109 -12.94 0.61 3.11
C ALA A 109 -13.99 1.70 2.93
N VAL A 110 -13.68 2.89 3.44
CA VAL A 110 -14.49 4.09 3.29
C VAL A 110 -13.76 5.09 2.40
N TYR A 111 -14.47 5.66 1.42
CA TYR A 111 -13.97 6.72 0.54
C TYR A 111 -14.67 8.02 0.90
N LEU A 112 -13.97 8.86 1.68
CA LEU A 112 -14.46 10.17 2.12
C LEU A 112 -14.12 11.23 1.09
N VAL A 113 -15.12 11.93 0.57
CA VAL A 113 -14.96 13.05 -0.36
C VAL A 113 -15.46 14.32 0.30
N THR A 114 -14.59 15.32 0.45
CA THR A 114 -14.90 16.60 1.11
C THR A 114 -13.98 17.71 0.58
N ASP A 115 -14.37 18.97 0.74
CA ASP A 115 -13.54 20.14 0.44
C ASP A 115 -13.15 20.94 1.70
N GLY A 116 -13.52 20.45 2.90
CA GLY A 116 -13.63 21.31 4.07
C GLY A 116 -13.17 20.70 5.39
N MET A 117 -13.24 21.55 6.42
CA MET A 117 -13.12 21.14 7.81
C MET A 117 -14.47 20.62 8.31
N PRO A 118 -14.48 19.60 9.18
CA PRO A 118 -15.70 19.19 9.87
C PRO A 118 -16.18 20.26 10.87
N ASP A 119 -17.47 20.24 11.18
CA ASP A 119 -18.03 21.09 12.25
C ASP A 119 -17.58 20.65 13.65
N GLN A 120 -17.27 19.35 13.81
CA GLN A 120 -16.79 18.76 15.06
C GLN A 120 -15.27 18.90 15.22
N ASN A 121 -14.78 18.65 16.43
CA ASN A 121 -13.34 18.68 16.72
C ASN A 121 -12.59 17.60 15.90
N PRO A 122 -11.63 17.98 15.03
CA PRO A 122 -10.82 17.07 14.22
C PRO A 122 -10.14 15.94 15.01
N GLU A 123 -9.60 16.25 16.19
CA GLU A 123 -8.88 15.25 17.01
C GLU A 123 -9.84 14.21 17.59
N GLU A 124 -11.06 14.62 17.94
CA GLU A 124 -12.10 13.71 18.41
C GLU A 124 -12.57 12.78 17.31
N ILE A 125 -12.73 13.30 16.08
CA ILE A 125 -13.08 12.49 14.91
C ILE A 125 -12.04 11.41 14.68
N ILE A 126 -10.76 11.79 14.59
CA ILE A 126 -9.68 10.83 14.38
C ILE A 126 -9.68 9.77 15.47
N HIS A 127 -9.74 10.18 16.75
CA HIS A 127 -9.70 9.23 17.87
C HIS A 127 -10.87 8.22 17.86
N ARG A 128 -12.10 8.70 17.61
CA ARG A 128 -13.29 7.85 17.60
C ARG A 128 -13.34 6.94 16.38
N ILE A 129 -12.98 7.46 15.21
CA ILE A 129 -13.02 6.70 13.96
C ILE A 129 -11.92 5.65 13.91
N THR A 130 -10.70 5.93 14.41
CA THR A 130 -9.65 4.91 14.51
C THR A 130 -10.07 3.70 15.34
N LYS A 131 -10.91 3.92 16.37
CA LYS A 131 -11.49 2.82 17.15
C LYS A 131 -12.63 2.11 16.42
N ALA A 132 -13.54 2.86 15.81
CA ALA A 132 -14.71 2.32 15.13
C ALA A 132 -14.39 1.62 13.79
N SER A 133 -13.28 2.00 13.15
CA SER A 133 -12.88 1.42 11.88
C SER A 133 -12.36 -0.01 12.02
N TYR A 134 -11.97 -0.46 13.22
CA TYR A 134 -11.39 -1.79 13.45
C TYR A 134 -10.26 -2.15 12.47
N GLY A 135 -9.46 -1.16 12.05
CA GLY A 135 -8.35 -1.33 11.11
C GLY A 135 -8.74 -1.28 9.62
N ARG A 136 -9.99 -0.92 9.31
CA ARG A 136 -10.46 -0.65 7.95
C ARG A 136 -10.07 0.77 7.51
N PRO A 137 -9.53 0.96 6.29
CA PRO A 137 -9.03 2.26 5.83
C PRO A 137 -10.11 3.29 5.53
N VAL A 138 -9.78 4.56 5.79
CA VAL A 138 -10.49 5.74 5.25
C VAL A 138 -9.61 6.41 4.20
N HIS A 139 -10.00 6.29 2.94
CA HIS A 139 -9.39 7.00 1.83
C HIS A 139 -10.03 8.39 1.71
N CYS A 140 -9.27 9.42 2.07
CA CYS A 140 -9.68 10.81 2.01
C CYS A 140 -9.38 11.40 0.61
N ILE A 141 -10.35 12.06 0.03
CA ILE A 141 -10.24 12.77 -1.26
C ILE A 141 -10.68 14.20 -1.00
N ALA A 142 -9.70 15.11 -0.93
CA ALA A 142 -9.96 16.54 -0.85
C ALA A 142 -10.18 17.10 -2.24
N VAL A 143 -11.37 17.67 -2.49
CA VAL A 143 -11.72 18.26 -3.79
C VAL A 143 -11.59 19.77 -3.73
N SER A 144 -11.10 20.37 -4.82
CA SER A 144 -10.86 21.82 -4.90
C SER A 144 -11.05 22.34 -6.32
N THR A 145 -11.59 23.57 -6.43
CA THR A 145 -11.81 24.28 -7.71
C THR A 145 -10.61 25.09 -8.19
N GLY A 146 -9.58 25.27 -7.37
CA GLY A 146 -8.51 26.26 -7.60
C GLY A 146 -7.22 25.99 -6.82
N VAL A 147 -6.13 26.61 -7.26
CA VAL A 147 -4.82 26.46 -6.62
C VAL A 147 -4.78 27.29 -5.34
N GLY A 148 -4.88 26.64 -4.19
CA GLY A 148 -4.84 27.28 -2.87
C GLY A 148 -6.20 27.41 -2.17
N ASP A 149 -7.27 26.86 -2.73
CA ASP A 149 -8.62 26.96 -2.14
C ASP A 149 -8.79 26.08 -0.90
N LEU A 150 -7.95 25.04 -0.73
CA LEU A 150 -8.00 24.16 0.44
C LEU A 150 -7.13 24.74 1.58
N PRO A 151 -7.72 25.03 2.75
CA PRO A 151 -6.96 25.43 3.92
C PRO A 151 -5.98 24.34 4.36
N LEU A 152 -4.78 24.75 4.80
CA LEU A 152 -3.77 23.86 5.39
C LEU A 152 -4.34 23.02 6.55
N SER A 153 -5.28 23.58 7.32
CA SER A 153 -5.96 22.87 8.41
C SER A 153 -6.78 21.68 7.90
N SER A 154 -7.52 21.86 6.79
CA SER A 154 -8.32 20.80 6.17
C SER A 154 -7.43 19.69 5.63
N THR A 155 -6.34 20.05 4.94
CA THR A 155 -5.40 19.04 4.40
C THR A 155 -4.72 18.28 5.52
N THR A 156 -4.30 18.96 6.59
CA THR A 156 -3.65 18.31 7.75
C THR A 156 -4.60 17.37 8.46
N PHE A 157 -5.86 17.76 8.66
CA PHE A 157 -6.88 16.90 9.27
C PHE A 157 -7.11 15.62 8.43
N LEU A 158 -7.36 15.78 7.12
CA LEU A 158 -7.67 14.67 6.23
C LEU A 158 -6.49 13.72 6.05
N GLU A 159 -5.27 14.26 6.00
CA GLU A 159 -4.03 13.48 5.99
C GLU A 159 -3.90 12.66 7.28
N ASN A 160 -4.05 13.27 8.45
CA ASN A 160 -3.96 12.56 9.73
C ASN A 160 -5.05 11.48 9.87
N LEU A 161 -6.27 11.74 9.42
CA LEU A 161 -7.36 10.76 9.42
C LEU A 161 -7.02 9.56 8.52
N ALA A 162 -6.49 9.81 7.32
CA ALA A 162 -6.07 8.75 6.41
C ALA A 162 -4.91 7.94 7.01
N ILE A 163 -3.91 8.60 7.61
CA ILE A 163 -2.77 7.93 8.27
C ILE A 163 -3.25 7.01 9.40
N GLU A 164 -4.05 7.54 10.31
CA GLU A 164 -4.43 6.82 11.53
C GLU A 164 -5.35 5.61 11.21
N THR A 165 -6.11 5.69 10.12
CA THR A 165 -6.97 4.60 9.64
C THR A 165 -6.28 3.69 8.61
N ARG A 166 -5.06 4.01 8.17
CA ARG A 166 -4.29 3.31 7.12
C ARG A 166 -4.91 3.40 5.72
N GLY A 167 -5.64 4.47 5.43
CA GLY A 167 -6.14 4.78 4.08
C GLY A 167 -5.19 5.65 3.28
N SER A 168 -5.70 6.38 2.29
CA SER A 168 -4.89 7.26 1.43
C SER A 168 -5.49 8.65 1.39
N PHE A 169 -4.66 9.69 1.25
CA PHE A 169 -5.11 11.06 1.08
C PHE A 169 -4.67 11.61 -0.29
N HIS A 170 -5.67 11.98 -1.10
CA HIS A 170 -5.47 12.60 -2.40
C HIS A 170 -6.10 13.99 -2.41
N VAL A 171 -5.40 14.95 -3.00
CA VAL A 171 -5.95 16.25 -3.35
C VAL A 171 -6.25 16.28 -4.83
N VAL A 172 -7.51 16.51 -5.18
CA VAL A 172 -8.01 16.50 -6.54
C VAL A 172 -8.45 17.91 -6.92
N GLN A 173 -7.81 18.46 -7.95
CA GLN A 173 -8.19 19.73 -8.54
C GLN A 173 -9.11 19.48 -9.73
N VAL A 174 -10.33 19.96 -9.63
CA VAL A 174 -11.35 19.81 -10.66
C VAL A 174 -11.41 21.08 -11.50
N GLY A 175 -11.27 20.93 -12.81
CA GLY A 175 -11.41 22.05 -13.76
C GLY A 175 -12.87 22.46 -13.94
N ARG A 176 -13.10 23.67 -14.48
CA ARG A 176 -14.45 24.22 -14.71
C ARG A 176 -15.35 23.41 -15.65
N LEU A 177 -14.80 22.43 -16.37
CA LEU A 177 -15.52 21.52 -17.26
C LEU A 177 -15.72 20.12 -16.67
N GLY A 178 -15.35 19.90 -15.40
CA GLY A 178 -15.43 18.61 -14.72
C GLY A 178 -14.23 17.69 -14.94
N ASP A 179 -13.28 18.09 -15.79
CA ASP A 179 -12.05 17.33 -16.01
C ASP A 179 -11.14 17.37 -14.78
N VAL A 180 -10.59 16.21 -14.41
CA VAL A 180 -9.59 16.08 -13.35
C VAL A 180 -8.29 16.72 -13.83
N SER A 181 -8.04 17.95 -13.41
CA SER A 181 -6.90 18.75 -13.87
C SER A 181 -5.58 18.31 -13.23
N LYS A 182 -5.64 17.84 -11.97
CA LYS A 182 -4.47 17.37 -11.22
C LYS A 182 -4.92 16.51 -10.04
N VAL A 183 -4.32 15.32 -9.90
CA VAL A 183 -4.42 14.50 -8.68
C VAL A 183 -3.05 14.51 -8.01
N ASN A 184 -2.97 15.06 -6.80
CA ASN A 184 -1.78 15.02 -5.97
C ASN A 184 -2.03 14.02 -4.84
N SER A 185 -1.35 12.87 -4.90
CA SER A 185 -1.27 11.98 -3.74
C SER A 185 -0.40 12.66 -2.68
N ILE A 186 -1.00 13.14 -1.59
CA ILE A 186 -0.26 13.70 -0.45
C ILE A 186 0.17 12.56 0.48
N TYR A 187 -0.74 11.61 0.70
CA TYR A 187 -0.46 10.41 1.48
C TYR A 187 -1.08 9.19 0.81
N ASN A 188 -0.39 8.06 0.83
CA ASN A 188 -0.87 6.83 0.24
C ASN A 188 -0.47 5.67 1.13
N SER A 189 -1.44 4.88 1.60
CA SER A 189 -1.18 3.74 2.47
C SER A 189 -0.28 2.69 1.85
N VAL A 190 -0.27 2.58 0.51
CA VAL A 190 0.63 1.67 -0.23
C VAL A 190 2.09 2.15 -0.16
N TYR A 191 2.30 3.46 -0.03
CA TYR A 191 3.62 4.11 0.01
C TYR A 191 4.04 4.56 1.41
N THR A 192 3.24 4.25 2.45
CA THR A 192 3.68 4.48 3.83
C THR A 192 4.47 3.26 4.30
N PRO A 193 5.74 3.41 4.73
CA PRO A 193 6.29 2.47 5.70
C PRO A 193 5.31 2.43 6.88
N ILE A 194 5.12 1.29 7.53
CA ILE A 194 4.31 1.23 8.76
C ILE A 194 5.07 1.99 9.87
N GLU A 195 5.09 3.31 9.82
CA GLU A 195 5.47 4.21 10.90
C GLU A 195 4.20 4.59 11.67
N GLY A 196 3.51 3.57 12.19
CA GLY A 196 2.84 3.77 13.45
C GLY A 196 3.94 3.94 14.48
N SER A 197 3.89 5.02 15.26
CA SER A 197 4.59 5.06 16.53
C SER A 197 4.25 3.76 17.28
N LYS A 198 5.19 2.81 17.30
CA LYS A 198 5.08 1.65 18.17
C LYS A 198 5.24 2.20 19.58
N LYS A 199 4.15 2.65 20.19
CA LYS A 199 4.06 2.61 21.64
C LYS A 199 4.12 1.13 22.01
N CYS A 200 5.31 0.74 22.45
CA CYS A 200 5.57 -0.58 22.98
C CYS A 200 4.67 -0.75 24.20
N SER A 201 3.65 -1.60 24.13
CA SER A 201 2.95 -2.09 25.32
C SER A 201 3.70 -3.25 25.99
N VAL A 202 4.98 -3.44 25.64
CA VAL A 202 5.82 -4.49 26.20
C VAL A 202 6.71 -3.88 27.28
N GLU A 203 6.26 -3.98 28.53
CA GLU A 203 7.09 -3.80 29.73
C GLU A 203 7.91 -5.08 30.04
N THR A 204 8.01 -6.03 29.11
CA THR A 204 8.74 -7.29 29.33
C THR A 204 9.64 -7.65 28.16
N SER A 205 10.95 -7.44 28.33
CA SER A 205 11.96 -8.02 27.45
C SER A 205 11.68 -9.51 27.23
N LEU A 206 11.63 -9.95 25.96
CA LEU A 206 11.66 -11.37 25.64
C LEU A 206 12.97 -11.94 26.22
N THR A 207 12.85 -12.75 27.27
CA THR A 207 13.97 -13.38 27.99
C THR A 207 14.66 -14.48 27.17
N HIS A 208 14.29 -14.65 25.90
CA HIS A 208 14.85 -15.68 25.04
C HIS A 208 15.02 -15.19 23.59
N ASN A 209 16.29 -15.04 23.18
CA ASN A 209 16.69 -14.87 21.78
C ASN A 209 17.03 -16.26 21.20
N PRO A 210 16.26 -16.78 20.23
CA PRO A 210 16.45 -18.13 19.68
C PRO A 210 17.73 -18.30 18.84
N TYR A 211 18.52 -17.25 18.64
CA TYR A 211 19.77 -17.27 17.86
C TYR A 211 21.02 -16.92 18.68
N THR A 212 20.94 -17.01 20.01
CA THR A 212 22.06 -16.76 20.94
C THR A 212 23.33 -17.56 20.58
N ASN A 213 23.20 -18.69 19.88
CA ASN A 213 24.32 -19.54 19.50
C ASN A 213 24.92 -19.26 18.11
N LEU A 214 24.39 -18.33 17.30
CA LEU A 214 24.89 -18.05 15.94
C LEU A 214 25.69 -16.73 15.83
N LEU A 215 25.66 -15.88 16.85
CA LEU A 215 26.31 -14.57 16.83
C LEU A 215 27.79 -14.61 17.21
N SER A 216 28.33 -15.74 17.67
CA SER A 216 29.69 -15.83 18.20
C SER A 216 30.78 -16.05 17.13
N THR A 217 30.44 -16.15 15.84
CA THR A 217 31.43 -16.49 14.78
C THR A 217 31.43 -15.59 13.56
N LEU A 218 30.61 -14.52 13.50
CA LEU A 218 30.59 -13.64 12.32
C LEU A 218 31.55 -12.45 12.47
N PRO A 219 32.49 -12.24 11.53
CA PRO A 219 33.38 -11.07 11.54
C PRO A 219 32.64 -9.80 11.10
N ALA A 220 32.82 -8.71 11.84
CA ALA A 220 32.35 -7.38 11.44
C ALA A 220 33.08 -6.88 10.16
N PRO A 221 32.41 -6.13 9.27
CA PRO A 221 31.08 -5.54 9.41
C PRO A 221 30.04 -6.35 8.63
N THR A 222 29.31 -7.22 9.31
CA THR A 222 28.08 -7.80 8.77
C THR A 222 27.01 -6.71 8.65
N PRO A 223 26.19 -6.71 7.58
CA PRO A 223 25.08 -5.78 7.46
C PRO A 223 24.08 -5.98 8.62
N PRO A 224 23.39 -4.92 9.06
CA PRO A 224 22.29 -5.08 10.01
C PRO A 224 21.27 -6.07 9.41
N PHE A 225 20.83 -7.03 10.21
CA PHE A 225 19.72 -7.90 9.84
C PHE A 225 18.51 -7.03 9.57
N VAL A 226 18.00 -7.05 8.33
CA VAL A 226 16.73 -6.45 7.96
C VAL A 226 15.74 -7.60 7.84
N PRO A 227 14.99 -7.95 8.92
CA PRO A 227 13.94 -8.94 8.79
C PRO A 227 12.89 -8.39 7.82
N PHE A 228 12.56 -9.18 6.81
CA PHE A 228 11.36 -8.95 6.01
C PHE A 228 10.15 -9.16 6.95
N TYR A 229 9.69 -8.10 7.62
CA TYR A 229 8.49 -8.18 8.45
C TYR A 229 7.26 -8.17 7.54
N ARG A 230 6.85 -9.36 7.09
CA ARG A 230 5.42 -9.60 6.91
C ARG A 230 4.88 -10.16 8.23
N TYR A 231 3.80 -9.56 8.69
CA TYR A 231 3.02 -9.93 9.86
C TYR A 231 3.00 -11.46 10.04
N ASN A 232 3.50 -11.95 11.18
CA ASN A 232 3.48 -13.36 11.54
C ASN A 232 2.38 -13.55 12.60
N PRO A 233 1.11 -13.80 12.20
CA PRO A 233 0.11 -14.20 13.17
C PRO A 233 0.48 -15.61 13.70
N PRO A 234 0.02 -15.99 14.91
CA PRO A 234 0.24 -17.33 15.44
C PRO A 234 -0.26 -18.37 14.44
N LEU A 235 0.64 -19.25 13.99
CA LEU A 235 0.44 -20.10 12.82
C LEU A 235 -0.41 -21.34 13.14
N HIS A 236 -1.66 -21.37 12.64
CA HIS A 236 -2.31 -22.62 12.26
C HIS A 236 -1.86 -22.99 10.84
N THR A 237 -1.39 -24.24 10.67
CA THR A 237 -0.72 -24.74 9.45
C THR A 237 -1.57 -24.68 8.18
N GLU A 238 -2.90 -24.54 8.30
CA GLU A 238 -3.82 -24.48 7.16
C GLU A 238 -3.97 -23.07 6.57
N VAL A 239 -3.99 -22.03 7.41
CA VAL A 239 -4.12 -20.62 6.97
C VAL A 239 -2.90 -20.19 6.14
N PHE A 240 -1.73 -20.76 6.42
CA PHE A 240 -0.51 -20.48 5.68
C PHE A 240 -0.52 -21.07 4.26
N LYS A 241 -1.27 -22.16 4.02
CA LYS A 241 -1.40 -22.75 2.69
C LYS A 241 -2.20 -21.83 1.76
N GLU A 242 -3.33 -21.31 2.24
CA GLU A 242 -4.15 -20.35 1.48
C GLU A 242 -3.42 -19.01 1.25
N ALA A 243 -2.63 -18.54 2.22
CA ALA A 243 -1.84 -17.33 2.07
C ALA A 243 -0.74 -17.51 1.01
N LEU A 244 0.00 -18.63 0.99
CA LEU A 244 1.06 -18.86 0.01
C LEU A 244 0.54 -18.91 -1.44
N GLU A 245 -0.68 -19.42 -1.65
CA GLU A 245 -1.34 -19.45 -2.96
C GLU A 245 -1.83 -18.08 -3.45
N ARG A 246 -2.04 -17.12 -2.54
CA ARG A 246 -2.60 -15.78 -2.85
C ARG A 246 -1.58 -14.64 -2.73
N THR A 247 -0.31 -14.95 -2.43
CA THR A 247 0.75 -13.96 -2.18
C THR A 247 1.76 -13.93 -3.35
N PRO A 248 2.44 -12.80 -3.65
CA PRO A 248 3.50 -12.70 -4.68
C PRO A 248 4.73 -13.62 -4.51
N VAL A 249 4.63 -14.61 -3.63
CA VAL A 249 5.63 -15.61 -3.26
C VAL A 249 5.37 -16.93 -3.99
N ALA A 250 4.21 -17.09 -4.64
CA ALA A 250 3.83 -18.29 -5.39
C ALA A 250 4.86 -18.68 -6.47
N SER A 251 5.60 -17.72 -7.02
CA SER A 251 6.69 -17.97 -7.98
C SER A 251 7.88 -18.73 -7.35
N ILE A 252 8.15 -18.57 -6.05
CA ILE A 252 9.27 -19.22 -5.35
C ILE A 252 9.06 -20.73 -5.21
N VAL A 253 7.81 -21.20 -5.25
CA VAL A 253 7.46 -22.62 -5.20
C VAL A 253 7.90 -23.35 -6.49
N VAL A 254 8.20 -22.61 -7.57
CA VAL A 254 8.60 -23.18 -8.85
C VAL A 254 10.12 -23.41 -8.88
N ARG A 255 10.51 -24.66 -9.17
CA ARG A 255 11.92 -25.01 -9.43
C ARG A 255 12.46 -24.20 -10.62
N GLY A 256 13.64 -23.64 -10.46
CA GLY A 256 14.32 -22.82 -11.46
C GLY A 256 13.98 -21.33 -11.38
N THR A 257 13.08 -20.92 -10.46
CA THR A 257 12.77 -19.50 -10.26
C THR A 257 14.02 -18.73 -9.88
N ARG A 258 14.25 -17.61 -10.59
CA ARG A 258 15.34 -16.69 -10.34
C ARG A 258 15.10 -15.92 -9.04
N ILE A 259 16.09 -15.90 -8.16
CA ILE A 259 15.97 -15.30 -6.83
C ILE A 259 17.23 -14.53 -6.43
N LEU A 260 17.07 -13.62 -5.47
CA LEU A 260 18.12 -13.24 -4.54
C LEU A 260 17.92 -14.02 -3.25
N ALA A 261 18.98 -14.63 -2.73
CA ALA A 261 18.92 -15.34 -1.46
C ALA A 261 20.12 -14.99 -0.58
N ARG A 262 19.92 -15.06 0.73
CA ARG A 262 20.97 -14.81 1.71
C ARG A 262 21.90 -16.01 1.86
N ARG A 263 23.21 -15.78 1.79
CA ARG A 263 24.21 -16.80 2.10
C ARG A 263 24.52 -16.82 3.60
N ASP A 264 24.67 -18.01 4.16
CA ASP A 264 25.02 -18.19 5.58
C ASP A 264 26.48 -17.81 5.87
N GLU A 265 27.35 -17.91 4.87
CA GLU A 265 28.80 -17.68 5.01
C GLU A 265 29.14 -16.23 5.40
N ASP A 266 28.47 -15.26 4.78
CA ASP A 266 28.76 -13.82 4.97
C ASP A 266 27.52 -12.96 5.24
N GLY A 267 26.32 -13.55 5.16
CA GLY A 267 25.05 -12.88 5.43
C GLY A 267 24.58 -11.94 4.32
N TYR A 268 25.24 -11.89 3.15
CA TYR A 268 24.83 -11.06 2.01
C TYR A 268 23.87 -11.79 1.07
N TYR A 269 23.19 -11.01 0.23
CA TYR A 269 22.30 -11.55 -0.79
C TYR A 269 23.05 -11.81 -2.10
N TYR A 270 22.73 -12.94 -2.72
CA TYR A 270 23.34 -13.40 -3.96
C TYR A 270 22.28 -13.87 -4.95
N GLY A 271 22.58 -13.70 -6.24
CA GLY A 271 21.80 -14.32 -7.31
C GLY A 271 21.87 -15.84 -7.24
N GLY A 272 20.72 -16.48 -7.43
CA GLY A 272 20.59 -17.92 -7.48
C GLY A 272 19.28 -18.36 -8.13
N SER A 273 19.02 -19.65 -8.07
CA SER A 273 17.77 -20.26 -8.52
C SER A 273 17.25 -21.24 -7.49
N VAL A 274 15.94 -21.35 -7.34
CA VAL A 274 15.32 -22.37 -6.48
C VAL A 274 15.60 -23.75 -7.08
N ALA A 275 16.29 -24.62 -6.36
CA ALA A 275 16.56 -25.98 -6.82
C ALA A 275 15.39 -26.92 -6.50
N GLN A 276 14.88 -26.87 -5.26
CA GLN A 276 13.70 -27.62 -4.83
C GLN A 276 13.15 -27.07 -3.49
N GLU A 277 11.87 -27.28 -3.24
CA GLU A 277 11.28 -27.15 -1.90
C GLU A 277 11.73 -28.31 -1.02
N ILE A 278 12.05 -28.05 0.26
CA ILE A 278 12.47 -29.09 1.20
C ILE A 278 11.25 -29.92 1.62
N THR A 279 11.34 -31.24 1.42
CA THR A 279 10.24 -32.15 1.78
C THR A 279 10.02 -32.15 3.29
N GLY A 280 8.81 -31.77 3.72
CA GLY A 280 8.41 -31.72 5.13
C GLY A 280 8.48 -30.33 5.78
N ASP A 281 9.09 -29.35 5.11
CA ASP A 281 9.14 -27.96 5.60
C ASP A 281 8.89 -26.97 4.45
N ARG A 282 7.64 -26.51 4.32
CA ARG A 282 7.21 -25.54 3.29
C ARG A 282 7.84 -24.15 3.46
N THR A 283 8.59 -23.93 4.55
CA THR A 283 9.27 -22.66 4.82
C THR A 283 10.73 -22.67 4.40
N LYS A 284 11.23 -23.79 3.85
CA LYS A 284 12.62 -23.96 3.41
C LYS A 284 12.72 -24.39 1.96
N PHE A 285 13.70 -23.81 1.28
CA PHE A 285 14.03 -24.12 -0.10
C PHE A 285 15.51 -24.42 -0.20
N LEU A 286 15.85 -25.40 -1.02
CA LEU A 286 17.23 -25.59 -1.44
C LEU A 286 17.51 -24.59 -2.56
N VAL A 287 18.44 -23.68 -2.32
CA VAL A 287 18.85 -22.64 -3.26
C VAL A 287 20.15 -23.02 -3.93
N GLU A 288 20.19 -22.95 -5.25
CA GLU A 288 21.40 -23.05 -6.06
C GLU A 288 21.94 -21.65 -6.38
N PHE A 289 23.04 -21.25 -5.76
CA PHE A 289 23.66 -19.95 -6.00
C PHE A 289 24.50 -19.92 -7.27
N ASP A 290 24.58 -18.74 -7.89
CA ASP A 290 25.44 -18.52 -9.07
C ASP A 290 26.93 -18.73 -8.74
N ARG A 291 27.69 -19.23 -9.72
CA ARG A 291 29.12 -19.51 -9.53
C ARG A 291 29.94 -18.23 -9.35
N THR A 292 30.72 -18.17 -8.27
CA THR A 292 31.79 -17.19 -8.07
C THR A 292 33.11 -17.74 -8.65
N LYS A 293 34.03 -16.86 -9.09
CA LYS A 293 35.29 -17.26 -9.76
C LYS A 293 36.37 -17.76 -8.79
N LYS A 294 36.13 -17.74 -7.48
CA LYS A 294 37.12 -18.07 -6.44
C LYS A 294 36.42 -18.80 -5.30
N GLY A 295 36.75 -20.06 -5.07
CA GLY A 295 36.40 -20.78 -3.83
C GLY A 295 35.59 -22.06 -4.04
N ARG A 296 35.78 -23.01 -3.13
CA ARG A 296 34.93 -24.21 -2.99
C ARG A 296 33.61 -23.79 -2.35
N ASP A 297 32.83 -22.95 -3.01
CA ASP A 297 31.56 -22.50 -2.44
C ASP A 297 30.56 -23.66 -2.53
N LEU A 298 29.94 -24.00 -1.40
CA LEU A 298 28.76 -24.86 -1.37
C LEU A 298 27.72 -24.21 -2.30
N ARG A 299 27.55 -24.82 -3.46
CA ARG A 299 26.67 -24.32 -4.53
C ARG A 299 25.20 -24.32 -4.10
N MET A 300 24.88 -25.16 -3.12
CA MET A 300 23.54 -25.41 -2.62
C MET A 300 23.49 -25.03 -1.14
N GLN A 301 22.44 -24.33 -0.72
CA GLN A 301 22.17 -24.01 0.67
C GLN A 301 20.68 -24.22 0.96
N GLU A 302 20.34 -24.72 2.14
CA GLU A 302 18.97 -24.63 2.62
C GLU A 302 18.73 -23.21 3.12
N THR A 303 17.77 -22.54 2.51
CA THR A 303 17.46 -21.15 2.81
C THR A 303 15.98 -21.04 3.16
N TYR A 304 15.69 -20.31 4.25
CA TYR A 304 14.31 -20.05 4.64
C TYR A 304 13.63 -19.12 3.65
N LEU A 305 12.32 -19.24 3.52
CA LEU A 305 11.49 -18.42 2.65
C LEU A 305 11.68 -16.91 2.89
N HIS A 306 11.90 -16.49 4.13
CA HIS A 306 12.10 -15.09 4.49
C HIS A 306 13.49 -14.53 4.13
N ASP A 307 14.44 -15.38 3.74
CA ASP A 307 15.76 -15.02 3.24
C ASP A 307 15.84 -15.14 1.70
N ILE A 308 14.69 -15.33 1.02
CA ILE A 308 14.60 -15.48 -0.44
C ILE A 308 13.67 -14.40 -1.00
N ILE A 309 14.12 -13.76 -2.07
CA ILE A 309 13.38 -12.75 -2.82
C ILE A 309 13.25 -13.20 -4.27
N ALA A 310 12.01 -13.35 -4.74
CA ALA A 310 11.72 -13.65 -6.15
C ALA A 310 12.13 -12.47 -7.04
N TRP A 311 13.08 -12.70 -7.95
CA TRP A 311 13.68 -11.64 -8.77
C TRP A 311 12.64 -10.90 -9.62
N ASN A 312 11.81 -11.65 -10.36
CA ASN A 312 10.82 -11.05 -11.26
C ASN A 312 9.71 -10.32 -10.49
N ASP A 313 9.35 -10.79 -9.29
CA ASP A 313 8.30 -10.14 -8.50
C ASP A 313 8.84 -8.89 -7.80
N ALA A 314 10.09 -8.93 -7.34
CA ALA A 314 10.81 -7.75 -6.86
C ALA A 314 10.93 -6.65 -7.94
N LEU A 315 11.12 -7.04 -9.20
CA LEU A 315 11.17 -6.11 -10.33
C LEU A 315 9.81 -5.54 -10.76
N ARG A 316 8.70 -5.89 -10.10
CA ARG A 316 7.41 -5.21 -10.33
C ARG A 316 7.30 -3.89 -9.58
N HIS A 317 8.13 -3.68 -8.57
CA HIS A 317 8.11 -2.48 -7.74
C HIS A 317 9.02 -1.41 -8.34
N SER A 318 8.48 -0.22 -8.58
CA SER A 318 9.26 0.96 -8.94
C SER A 318 10.24 1.32 -7.80
N VAL A 319 11.41 1.84 -8.16
CA VAL A 319 12.41 2.32 -7.21
C VAL A 319 12.58 3.83 -7.36
N VAL A 320 12.37 4.57 -6.29
CA VAL A 320 12.47 6.04 -6.23
C VAL A 320 13.39 6.48 -5.10
N ALA A 321 13.72 7.77 -5.06
CA ALA A 321 14.47 8.35 -3.94
C ALA A 321 13.76 8.09 -2.60
N GLU A 322 14.55 7.90 -1.56
CA GLU A 322 14.18 7.52 -0.19
C GLU A 322 13.79 6.05 0.03
N ASP A 323 13.65 5.23 -1.01
CA ASP A 323 13.39 3.78 -0.89
C ASP A 323 14.55 3.03 -0.24
N HIS A 324 14.23 1.98 0.51
CA HIS A 324 15.20 0.98 0.95
C HIS A 324 15.30 -0.12 -0.10
N VAL A 325 16.52 -0.47 -0.46
CA VAL A 325 16.79 -1.42 -1.54
C VAL A 325 17.91 -2.39 -1.16
N LEU A 326 17.83 -3.62 -1.66
CA LEU A 326 18.99 -4.45 -1.87
C LEU A 326 19.60 -4.10 -3.23
N ALA A 327 20.84 -3.68 -3.23
CA ALA A 327 21.53 -3.33 -4.45
C ALA A 327 23.01 -3.75 -4.39
N PRO A 328 23.66 -3.89 -5.56
CA PRO A 328 25.09 -4.12 -5.59
C PRO A 328 25.86 -2.86 -5.19
N TRP A 329 26.78 -3.02 -4.24
CA TRP A 329 27.68 -1.93 -3.79
C TRP A 329 29.13 -2.12 -4.23
N GLU A 330 29.44 -3.21 -4.94
CA GLU A 330 30.79 -3.59 -5.34
C GLU A 330 30.93 -3.67 -6.86
N GLU A 331 32.16 -3.44 -7.33
CA GLU A 331 32.52 -3.64 -8.73
C GLU A 331 32.25 -5.08 -9.15
N GLY A 332 31.42 -5.25 -10.18
CA GLY A 332 31.00 -6.56 -10.70
C GLY A 332 29.66 -7.07 -10.17
N GLY A 333 29.01 -6.36 -9.25
CA GLY A 333 27.56 -6.51 -8.98
C GLY A 333 27.10 -7.85 -8.41
N LYS A 334 27.98 -8.60 -7.74
CA LYS A 334 27.69 -9.97 -7.29
C LYS A 334 26.97 -10.06 -5.96
N ARG A 335 27.30 -9.15 -5.04
CA ARG A 335 26.75 -9.12 -3.68
C ARG A 335 25.75 -8.00 -3.57
N TYR A 336 24.61 -8.32 -2.99
CA TYR A 336 23.50 -7.41 -2.75
C TYR A 336 23.39 -7.14 -1.27
N GLY A 337 23.28 -5.85 -0.94
CA GLY A 337 23.24 -5.42 0.44
C GLY A 337 22.36 -4.19 0.61
N PRO A 338 21.95 -3.89 1.85
CA PRO A 338 20.89 -2.95 2.14
C PRO A 338 21.34 -1.50 2.01
N GLY A 339 20.75 -0.74 1.11
CA GLY A 339 21.00 0.69 0.97
C GLY A 339 19.71 1.50 0.91
N LYS A 340 19.86 2.81 0.97
CA LYS A 340 18.80 3.79 0.79
C LYS A 340 19.05 4.56 -0.50
N VAL A 341 18.04 4.68 -1.35
CA VAL A 341 18.12 5.46 -2.58
C VAL A 341 18.15 6.94 -2.21
N ILE A 342 19.14 7.68 -2.69
CA ILE A 342 19.30 9.12 -2.46
C ILE A 342 18.69 9.91 -3.63
N SER A 343 18.81 9.38 -4.85
CA SER A 343 18.29 10.05 -6.05
C SER A 343 18.09 9.06 -7.20
N GLY A 344 17.30 9.45 -8.20
CA GLY A 344 16.96 8.63 -9.35
C GLY A 344 15.54 8.08 -9.30
N THR A 345 15.06 7.57 -10.42
CA THR A 345 13.70 7.02 -10.55
C THR A 345 13.68 5.94 -11.61
N GLU A 346 13.20 4.76 -11.24
CA GLU A 346 13.09 3.59 -12.11
C GLU A 346 11.68 3.00 -12.00
N ARG A 347 10.83 3.22 -13.02
CA ARG A 347 9.38 3.00 -12.92
C ARG A 347 8.88 1.63 -13.39
N ARG A 348 9.78 0.71 -13.77
CA ARG A 348 9.56 -0.72 -14.12
C ARG A 348 8.21 -1.06 -14.77
N HIS A 349 8.24 -1.47 -16.04
CA HIS A 349 7.06 -1.91 -16.81
C HIS A 349 5.94 -0.88 -17.05
N THR A 350 6.27 0.40 -17.19
CA THR A 350 5.44 1.35 -17.95
C THR A 350 5.98 1.45 -19.39
N ILE A 351 5.30 0.81 -20.35
CA ILE A 351 5.57 1.06 -21.78
C ILE A 351 5.18 2.52 -22.06
N GLY A 352 6.18 3.41 -22.23
CA GLY A 352 5.95 4.70 -22.87
C GLY A 352 6.53 5.98 -22.27
N ASP A 353 7.38 5.98 -21.23
CA ASP A 353 7.96 7.24 -20.71
C ASP A 353 9.50 7.19 -20.67
N TYR A 354 10.16 8.14 -21.36
CA TYR A 354 11.62 8.22 -21.54
C TYR A 354 12.37 8.76 -20.30
N LYS A 355 11.77 8.65 -19.10
CA LYS A 355 12.23 9.35 -17.87
C LYS A 355 12.92 8.49 -16.82
N ASP A 356 13.06 7.19 -17.02
CA ASP A 356 13.83 6.35 -16.09
C ASP A 356 15.28 6.83 -16.02
N SER A 357 15.86 6.84 -14.83
CA SER A 357 17.27 7.15 -14.56
C SER A 357 17.92 6.08 -13.70
N ASN A 358 19.25 6.04 -13.69
CA ASN A 358 19.98 5.21 -12.72
C ASN A 358 19.71 5.73 -11.32
N VAL A 359 19.73 4.84 -10.32
CA VAL A 359 19.46 5.19 -8.93
C VAL A 359 20.77 5.28 -8.15
N VAL A 360 20.93 6.34 -7.35
CA VAL A 360 22.09 6.51 -6.47
C VAL A 360 21.73 5.96 -5.11
N VAL A 361 22.48 4.99 -4.60
CA VAL A 361 22.19 4.28 -3.36
C VAL A 361 23.29 4.51 -2.33
N ALA A 362 22.93 4.99 -1.13
CA ALA A 362 23.79 5.02 0.04
C ALA A 362 23.64 3.72 0.85
N PHE A 363 24.73 3.01 1.05
CA PHE A 363 24.75 1.71 1.73
C PHE A 363 25.08 1.85 3.21
N TRP A 364 24.66 0.85 4.00
CA TRP A 364 24.96 0.71 5.43
C TRP A 364 26.45 0.85 5.80
N ASN A 365 27.35 0.54 4.85
CA ASN A 365 28.80 0.61 5.02
C ASN A 365 29.40 1.98 4.66
N GLY A 366 28.56 3.00 4.44
CA GLY A 366 28.97 4.37 4.12
C GLY A 366 29.36 4.60 2.65
N LYS A 367 29.28 3.58 1.78
CA LYS A 367 29.50 3.76 0.33
C LYS A 367 28.27 4.31 -0.35
N THR A 368 28.47 5.13 -1.37
CA THR A 368 27.42 5.61 -2.27
C THR A 368 27.74 5.18 -3.69
N VAL A 369 26.83 4.45 -4.34
CA VAL A 369 27.05 3.89 -5.69
C VAL A 369 25.87 4.24 -6.59
N THR A 370 26.15 4.56 -7.85
CA THR A 370 25.11 4.66 -8.89
C THR A 370 24.83 3.28 -9.43
N VAL A 371 23.60 2.82 -9.27
CA VAL A 371 23.11 1.50 -9.65
C VAL A 371 22.27 1.62 -10.92
N GLU A 372 22.54 0.75 -11.88
CA GLU A 372 21.81 0.71 -13.16
C GLU A 372 20.35 0.28 -12.98
N LYS A 373 19.54 0.66 -13.96
CA LYS A 373 18.12 0.27 -14.02
C LYS A 373 17.97 -1.25 -14.06
N GLY A 374 16.99 -1.77 -13.35
CA GLY A 374 16.60 -3.18 -13.34
C GLY A 374 17.48 -4.04 -12.42
N VAL A 375 18.32 -3.41 -11.60
CA VAL A 375 19.30 -4.11 -10.76
C VAL A 375 18.95 -4.02 -9.27
N SER A 376 18.54 -2.87 -8.76
CA SER A 376 18.14 -2.73 -7.35
C SER A 376 16.85 -3.51 -7.06
N VAL A 377 16.64 -3.95 -5.83
CA VAL A 377 15.42 -4.65 -5.42
C VAL A 377 14.85 -3.91 -4.22
N TRP A 378 13.63 -3.42 -4.32
CA TRP A 378 12.92 -2.76 -3.22
C TRP A 378 12.71 -3.75 -2.07
N ILE A 379 13.03 -3.34 -0.84
CA ILE A 379 12.92 -4.17 0.37
C ILE A 379 12.19 -3.48 1.52
#